data_AF-A0A382RQA4-F1
#
_entry.id   AF-A0A382RQA4-F1
#
_cell.length_a   1.000
_cell.length_b   1.000
_cell.length_c   1.000
_cell.angle_alpha   90.00
_cell.angle_beta   90.00
_cell.angle_gamma   90.00
#
_symmetry.space_group_name_H-M   'P 1'
#
loop_
_entity.id
_entity.type
_entity.pdbx_description
1 polymer ?
#
loop_
_entity_poly.entity_id
_entity_poly.type
_entity_poly.pdbx_seq_one_letter_code
_entity_poly.pdbx_strand_id
1 'polypeptide(L)'
;MRIYLLILISLFIGACTKAVVTDYFKKEDLTRFKTKSIKAETKNKEIELVAVKECPGKVICTDKEIKLSVIHAGRFTFLKGKDLDLETEQGQIDLNQRDYSYSYSNRKKSKEGMSGVLTEQFLIWVSEPDFIKAARAEKATMYIGDYAFELSSEGRDAWQIMMDKERLLKIMDEEQQREYGQYPHENREKKELDLRKKRMVSEAAESTWKMIENSDSPEDFHYFLEQFPESPYAVPAKLKL
;
A
#
# COMPACT_ATOMS: atom_id res chain seq x y z
N MET A 1 44.70 -1.48 -48.83
CA MET A 1 43.37 -2.12 -48.66
C MET A 1 43.41 -2.94 -47.37
N ARG A 2 42.68 -2.50 -46.33
CA ARG A 2 42.10 -3.27 -45.19
C ARG A 2 41.92 -2.32 -43.99
N ILE A 3 40.76 -1.67 -43.98
CA ILE A 3 40.22 -0.94 -42.84
C ILE A 3 39.55 -2.00 -41.97
N TYR A 4 40.07 -2.24 -40.76
CA TYR A 4 39.38 -3.05 -39.77
C TYR A 4 38.38 -2.16 -39.02
N LEU A 5 37.10 -2.32 -39.37
CA LEU A 5 35.97 -1.67 -38.71
C LEU A 5 35.72 -2.39 -37.38
N LEU A 6 36.22 -1.83 -36.27
CA LEU A 6 35.88 -2.26 -34.93
C LEU A 6 34.50 -1.70 -34.56
N ILE A 7 33.46 -2.51 -34.76
CA ILE A 7 32.12 -2.24 -34.22
C ILE A 7 32.17 -2.56 -32.73
N LEU A 8 32.28 -1.51 -31.91
CA LEU A 8 32.12 -1.61 -30.46
C LEU A 8 30.62 -1.70 -30.16
N ILE A 9 30.10 -2.92 -30.01
CA ILE A 9 28.74 -3.14 -29.51
C ILE A 9 28.79 -2.91 -28.00
N SER A 10 28.41 -1.71 -27.57
CA SER A 10 28.13 -1.40 -26.17
C SER A 10 26.84 -2.09 -25.75
N LEU A 11 26.98 -3.30 -25.18
CA LEU A 11 25.91 -3.98 -24.47
C LEU A 11 25.61 -3.15 -23.19
N PHE A 12 24.66 -2.23 -23.26
CA PHE A 12 24.05 -1.67 -22.06
C PHE A 12 23.29 -2.81 -21.37
N ILE A 13 23.91 -3.43 -20.37
CA ILE A 13 23.20 -4.25 -19.39
C ILE A 13 22.33 -3.27 -18.60
N GLY A 14 21.13 -3.01 -19.11
CA GLY A 14 20.10 -2.30 -18.36
C GLY A 14 19.80 -3.14 -17.14
N ALA A 15 20.25 -2.71 -15.96
CA ALA A 15 19.80 -3.30 -14.71
C ALA A 15 18.28 -3.18 -14.67
N CYS A 16 17.60 -4.29 -14.90
CA CYS A 16 16.14 -4.35 -14.91
C CYS A 16 15.68 -4.08 -13.48
N THR A 17 15.26 -2.84 -13.20
CA THR A 17 14.75 -2.47 -11.88
C THR A 17 13.36 -3.07 -11.72
N LYS A 18 13.19 -3.93 -10.71
CA LYS A 18 11.90 -4.57 -10.41
C LYS A 18 10.82 -3.50 -10.21
N ALA A 19 9.61 -3.77 -10.70
CA ALA A 19 8.47 -2.86 -10.54
C ALA A 19 8.13 -2.62 -9.06
N VAL A 20 8.35 -3.62 -8.21
CA VAL A 20 8.22 -3.53 -6.74
C VAL A 20 9.46 -4.13 -6.10
N VAL A 21 10.06 -3.40 -5.18
CA VAL A 21 11.17 -3.88 -4.34
C VAL A 21 10.59 -4.44 -3.05
N THR A 22 11.07 -5.62 -2.65
CA THR A 22 10.66 -6.28 -1.41
C THR A 22 11.86 -6.33 -0.46
N ASP A 23 11.73 -5.67 0.68
CA ASP A 23 12.75 -5.63 1.73
C ASP A 23 12.17 -6.22 3.02
N TYR A 24 12.92 -7.13 3.66
CA TYR A 24 12.56 -7.66 4.97
C TYR A 24 13.43 -7.06 6.08
N PHE A 25 12.78 -6.44 7.05
CA PHE A 25 13.39 -5.82 8.22
C PHE A 25 13.33 -6.78 9.40
N LYS A 26 14.42 -7.53 9.62
CA LYS A 26 14.48 -8.61 10.62
C LYS A 26 14.22 -8.15 12.06
N LYS A 27 14.62 -6.93 12.41
CA LYS A 27 14.49 -6.43 13.79
C LYS A 27 13.03 -6.10 14.11
N GLU A 28 12.33 -5.51 13.15
CA GLU A 28 10.93 -5.13 13.23
C GLU A 28 9.98 -6.29 12.86
N ASP A 29 10.54 -7.38 12.33
CA ASP A 29 9.81 -8.52 11.76
C ASP A 29 8.68 -8.02 10.83
N LEU A 30 9.12 -7.27 9.81
CA LEU A 30 8.27 -6.50 8.89
C LEU A 30 8.82 -6.61 7.47
N THR A 31 7.96 -6.96 6.52
CA THR A 31 8.26 -6.81 5.09
C THR A 31 7.70 -5.50 4.56
N ARG A 32 8.51 -4.80 3.76
CA ARG A 32 8.13 -3.61 3.02
C ARG A 32 8.14 -3.91 1.53
N PHE A 33 7.03 -3.62 0.89
CA PHE A 33 6.88 -3.58 -0.56
C PHE A 33 6.90 -2.12 -0.99
N LYS A 34 7.84 -1.73 -1.85
CA LYS A 34 8.00 -0.36 -2.35
C LYS A 34 7.91 -0.35 -3.87
N THR A 35 6.99 0.43 -4.41
CA THR A 35 6.85 0.54 -5.87
C THR A 35 7.97 1.35 -6.48
N LYS A 36 8.26 1.09 -7.75
CA LYS A 36 8.94 2.05 -8.62
C LYS A 36 8.16 3.36 -8.61
N SER A 37 8.87 4.48 -8.72
CA SER A 37 8.23 5.78 -8.69
C SER A 37 7.52 6.12 -9.99
N ILE A 38 6.38 6.80 -9.87
CA ILE A 38 5.67 7.42 -10.99
C ILE A 38 6.09 8.88 -11.03
N LYS A 39 6.53 9.35 -12.19
CA LYS A 39 6.78 10.78 -12.42
C LYS A 39 5.67 11.34 -13.28
N ALA A 40 5.12 12.48 -12.86
CA ALA A 40 4.14 13.22 -13.63
C ALA A 40 4.57 14.68 -13.71
N GLU A 41 4.37 15.30 -14.87
CA GLU A 41 4.75 16.68 -15.14
C GLU A 41 3.58 17.46 -15.73
N THR A 42 3.35 18.67 -15.21
CA THR A 42 2.34 19.60 -15.72
C THR A 42 2.82 21.03 -15.51
N LYS A 43 2.64 21.92 -16.49
CA LYS A 43 2.99 23.36 -16.39
C LYS A 43 4.38 23.61 -15.72
N ASN A 44 5.41 22.87 -16.13
CA ASN A 44 6.79 22.94 -15.59
C ASN A 44 6.94 22.55 -14.11
N LYS A 45 5.96 21.84 -13.54
CA LYS A 45 6.04 21.20 -12.23
C LYS A 45 6.13 19.71 -12.43
N GLU A 46 7.05 19.07 -11.72
CA GLU A 46 7.19 17.61 -11.68
C GLU A 46 6.86 17.14 -10.26
N ILE A 47 6.12 16.04 -10.17
CA ILE A 47 5.89 15.30 -8.93
C ILE A 47 6.36 13.86 -9.11
N GLU A 48 6.79 13.27 -8.01
CA GLU A 48 7.17 11.87 -7.91
C GLU A 48 6.26 11.18 -6.89
N LEU A 49 5.63 10.08 -7.28
CA LEU A 49 4.77 9.29 -6.43
C LEU A 49 5.42 7.94 -6.12
N VAL A 50 5.44 7.56 -4.85
CA VAL A 50 5.96 6.27 -4.39
C VAL A 50 4.98 5.65 -3.42
N ALA A 51 4.54 4.42 -3.70
CA ALA A 51 3.67 3.68 -2.79
C ALA A 51 4.46 2.64 -2.01
N VAL A 52 4.09 2.49 -0.73
CA VAL A 52 4.71 1.55 0.20
C VAL A 52 3.62 0.78 0.94
N LYS A 53 3.68 -0.55 0.90
CA LYS A 53 2.86 -1.46 1.70
C LYS A 53 3.75 -2.17 2.72
N GLU A 54 3.37 -2.15 3.98
CA GLU A 54 4.11 -2.79 5.07
C GLU A 54 3.29 -3.93 5.67
N CYS A 55 3.89 -5.12 5.73
CA CYS A 55 3.28 -6.34 6.20
C CYS A 55 4.10 -6.93 7.36
N PRO A 56 3.49 -7.17 8.54
CA PRO A 56 4.18 -7.82 9.66
C PRO A 56 4.55 -9.27 9.32
N GLY A 57 5.85 -9.57 9.37
CA GLY A 57 6.43 -10.85 8.99
C GLY A 57 6.72 -10.96 7.51
N LYS A 58 7.21 -12.12 7.09
CA LYS A 58 7.41 -12.48 5.68
C LYS A 58 6.10 -12.93 5.04
N VAL A 59 5.17 -11.99 4.86
CA VAL A 59 3.86 -12.25 4.27
C VAL A 59 3.46 -11.16 3.27
N ILE A 60 2.66 -11.55 2.27
CA ILE A 60 1.93 -10.62 1.42
C ILE A 60 0.54 -10.46 2.05
N CYS A 61 0.37 -9.40 2.82
CA CYS A 61 -0.84 -9.13 3.59
C CYS A 61 -1.92 -8.40 2.78
N THR A 62 -3.18 -8.54 3.18
CA THR A 62 -4.33 -7.77 2.70
C THR A 62 -4.83 -6.81 3.77
N ASP A 63 -5.74 -5.91 3.39
CA ASP A 63 -6.46 -4.98 4.25
C ASP A 63 -5.53 -4.08 5.06
N LYS A 64 -4.49 -3.54 4.40
CA LYS A 64 -3.56 -2.58 4.98
C LYS A 64 -3.61 -1.24 4.29
N GLU A 65 -3.41 -0.20 5.08
CA GLU A 65 -3.17 1.14 4.54
C GLU A 65 -1.90 1.15 3.69
N ILE A 66 -2.00 1.81 2.55
CA ILE A 66 -0.90 2.03 1.63
C ILE A 66 -0.36 3.42 1.89
N LYS A 67 0.93 3.49 2.23
CA LYS A 67 1.63 4.75 2.40
C LYS A 67 1.98 5.29 1.01
N LEU A 68 1.28 6.33 0.57
CA LEU A 68 1.56 7.03 -0.68
C LEU A 68 2.38 8.29 -0.36
N SER A 69 3.56 8.39 -0.94
CA SER A 69 4.38 9.61 -0.89
C SER A 69 4.18 10.41 -2.17
N VAL A 70 3.82 11.69 -2.06
CA VAL A 70 3.83 12.67 -3.15
C VAL A 70 4.96 13.64 -2.90
N ILE A 71 5.96 13.63 -3.77
CA ILE A 71 7.23 14.35 -3.59
C ILE A 71 7.36 15.41 -4.68
N HIS A 72 7.71 16.62 -4.30
CA HIS A 72 8.08 17.69 -5.23
C HIS A 72 9.48 18.21 -4.89
N ALA A 73 10.33 18.34 -5.91
CA ALA A 73 11.64 18.97 -5.78
C ALA A 73 11.70 20.23 -6.65
N GLY A 74 11.79 21.39 -5.98
CA GLY A 74 11.79 22.71 -6.63
C GLY A 74 12.63 23.72 -5.87
N ARG A 75 12.63 24.97 -6.31
CA ARG A 75 13.29 26.07 -5.57
C ARG A 75 12.39 26.71 -4.53
N PHE A 76 11.08 26.64 -4.77
CA PHE A 76 10.05 27.28 -3.97
C PHE A 76 9.03 26.25 -3.52
N THR A 77 8.33 26.57 -2.45
CA THR A 77 7.20 25.81 -1.93
C THR A 77 6.13 25.64 -3.00
N PHE A 78 5.66 24.41 -3.17
CA PHE A 78 4.62 24.01 -4.08
C PHE A 78 3.53 23.22 -3.35
N LEU A 79 3.91 22.21 -2.56
CA LEU A 79 2.92 21.33 -1.91
C LEU A 79 2.26 22.01 -0.72
N LYS A 80 3.02 22.69 0.14
CA LYS A 80 2.49 23.25 1.39
C LYS A 80 1.29 24.17 1.13
N GLY A 81 0.19 23.91 1.86
CA GLY A 81 -1.04 24.70 1.80
C GLY A 81 -1.93 24.44 0.58
N LYS A 82 -1.63 23.39 -0.22
CA LYS A 82 -2.51 22.94 -1.30
C LYS A 82 -3.23 21.67 -0.89
N ASP A 83 -4.49 21.57 -1.32
CA ASP A 83 -5.27 20.36 -1.22
C ASP A 83 -4.81 19.32 -2.25
N LEU A 84 -5.04 18.05 -1.94
CA LEU A 84 -4.64 16.90 -2.75
C LEU A 84 -5.83 15.98 -2.95
N ASP A 85 -6.14 15.73 -4.20
CA ASP A 85 -7.22 14.83 -4.60
C ASP A 85 -6.75 13.94 -5.73
N LEU A 86 -7.30 12.73 -5.80
CA LEU A 86 -7.07 11.81 -6.91
C LEU A 86 -8.41 11.50 -7.58
N GLU A 87 -8.56 11.96 -8.81
CA GLU A 87 -9.75 11.72 -9.62
C GLU A 87 -9.53 10.51 -10.52
N THR A 88 -10.55 9.65 -10.58
CA THR A 88 -10.63 8.50 -11.48
C THR A 88 -12.01 8.49 -12.13
N GLU A 89 -12.22 7.66 -13.15
CA GLU A 89 -13.55 7.47 -13.73
C GLU A 89 -14.59 6.94 -12.71
N GLN A 90 -14.14 6.37 -11.59
CA GLN A 90 -14.99 5.85 -10.52
C GLN A 90 -15.22 6.89 -9.39
N GLY A 91 -14.80 8.14 -9.60
CA GLY A 91 -14.96 9.25 -8.66
C GLY A 91 -13.66 9.70 -7.99
N GLN A 92 -13.80 10.70 -7.13
CA GLN A 92 -12.70 11.37 -6.42
C GLN A 92 -12.32 10.65 -5.12
N ILE A 93 -11.03 10.64 -4.80
CA ILE A 93 -10.45 10.15 -3.55
C ILE A 93 -9.78 11.34 -2.88
N ASP A 94 -10.26 11.69 -1.67
CA ASP A 94 -9.69 12.75 -0.83
C ASP A 94 -8.38 12.26 -0.20
N LEU A 95 -7.29 13.00 -0.40
CA LEU A 95 -5.95 12.69 0.12
C LEU A 95 -5.44 13.78 1.09
N ASN A 96 -6.35 14.50 1.76
CA ASN A 96 -6.03 15.59 2.68
C ASN A 96 -5.71 15.16 4.12
N GLN A 97 -5.94 13.89 4.48
CA GLN A 97 -5.38 13.30 5.70
C GLN A 97 -3.93 12.84 5.45
N ARG A 98 -2.98 13.72 5.75
CA ARG A 98 -1.57 13.55 5.38
C ARG A 98 -0.60 14.22 6.33
N ASP A 99 0.63 13.73 6.32
CA ASP A 99 1.78 14.37 6.96
C ASP A 99 2.59 15.16 5.92
N TYR A 100 2.94 16.40 6.27
CA TYR A 100 3.83 17.24 5.47
C TYR A 100 5.24 17.25 6.07
N SER A 101 6.24 17.05 5.21
CA SER A 101 7.64 17.23 5.57
C SER A 101 8.39 17.92 4.44
N TYR A 102 9.54 18.51 4.76
CA TYR A 102 10.41 19.11 3.76
C TYR A 102 11.88 19.01 4.17
N SER A 103 12.75 19.08 3.18
CA SER A 103 14.19 19.23 3.35
C SER A 103 14.74 20.23 2.35
N TYR A 104 15.87 20.85 2.67
CA TYR A 104 16.51 21.82 1.81
C TYR A 104 17.98 21.50 1.62
N SER A 105 18.46 21.58 0.38
CA SER A 105 19.86 21.36 0.03
C SER A 105 20.42 22.49 -0.81
N ASN A 106 21.41 23.19 -0.27
CA ASN A 106 22.18 24.22 -0.99
C ASN A 106 23.09 23.66 -2.10
N ARG A 107 23.41 22.36 -2.05
CA ARG A 107 24.36 21.72 -2.99
C ARG A 107 23.66 21.11 -4.21
N LYS A 108 22.40 20.69 -4.06
CA LYS A 108 21.61 20.18 -5.18
C LYS A 108 21.28 21.33 -6.14
N LYS A 109 21.25 20.99 -7.43
CA LYS A 109 20.78 21.89 -8.49
C LYS A 109 19.35 21.49 -8.87
N SER A 110 18.51 22.50 -9.07
CA SER A 110 17.17 22.34 -9.63
C SER A 110 17.24 21.86 -11.08
N LYS A 111 16.08 21.50 -11.67
CA LYS A 111 15.95 21.15 -13.10
C LYS A 111 16.46 22.28 -14.01
N GLU A 112 16.38 23.53 -13.54
CA GLU A 112 16.88 24.74 -14.20
C GLU A 112 18.37 25.03 -13.92
N GLY A 113 19.09 24.12 -13.25
CA GLY A 113 20.53 24.24 -12.99
C GLY A 113 20.91 25.18 -11.83
N MET A 114 19.93 25.88 -11.24
CA MET A 114 20.17 26.79 -10.12
C MET A 114 20.36 26.03 -8.81
N SER A 115 21.32 26.45 -7.98
CA SER A 115 21.59 25.85 -6.67
C SER A 115 20.49 26.15 -5.65
N GLY A 116 20.30 25.25 -4.71
CA GLY A 116 19.24 25.33 -3.71
C GLY A 116 18.00 24.59 -4.18
N VAL A 117 17.75 23.42 -3.58
CA VAL A 117 16.55 22.61 -3.85
C VAL A 117 15.81 22.37 -2.55
N LEU A 118 14.56 22.82 -2.50
CA LEU A 118 13.54 22.43 -1.55
C LEU A 118 12.89 21.15 -2.05
N THR A 119 12.94 20.09 -1.24
CA THR A 119 12.18 18.85 -1.47
C THR A 119 11.07 18.78 -0.46
N GLU A 120 9.83 18.86 -0.93
CA GLU A 120 8.62 18.69 -0.13
C GLU A 120 8.08 17.29 -0.31
N GLN A 121 7.44 16.76 0.72
CA GLN A 121 6.76 15.48 0.69
C GLN A 121 5.45 15.55 1.47
N PHE A 122 4.38 15.07 0.83
CA PHE A 122 3.19 14.60 1.52
C PHE A 122 3.26 13.08 1.68
N LEU A 123 3.04 12.59 2.89
CA LEU A 123 2.85 11.17 3.19
C LEU A 123 1.38 10.96 3.54
N ILE A 124 0.70 10.14 2.74
CA ILE A 124 -0.73 9.88 2.84
C ILE A 124 -0.94 8.40 3.15
N TRP A 125 -1.95 8.10 3.98
CA TRP A 125 -2.43 6.74 4.22
C TRP A 125 -3.68 6.52 3.39
N VAL A 126 -3.57 5.69 2.36
CA VAL A 126 -4.66 5.38 1.43
C VAL A 126 -5.22 4.00 1.77
N SER A 127 -6.55 3.89 1.82
CA SER A 127 -7.20 2.59 2.00
C SER A 127 -6.83 1.65 0.85
N GLU A 128 -6.74 0.34 1.12
CA GLU A 128 -6.49 -0.66 0.07
C GLU A 128 -7.53 -0.61 -1.06
N PRO A 129 -8.85 -0.47 -0.80
CA PRO A 129 -9.87 -0.29 -1.84
C PRO A 129 -9.64 0.95 -2.72
N ASP A 130 -9.39 2.12 -2.12
CA ASP A 130 -9.16 3.36 -2.87
C ASP A 130 -7.86 3.30 -3.69
N PHE A 131 -6.83 2.68 -3.12
CA PHE A 131 -5.57 2.48 -3.82
C PHE A 131 -5.73 1.53 -5.02
N ILE A 132 -6.49 0.45 -4.87
CA ILE A 132 -6.81 -0.48 -5.97
C ILE A 132 -7.63 0.22 -7.06
N LYS A 133 -8.64 1.00 -6.66
CA LYS A 133 -9.44 1.85 -7.56
C LYS A 133 -8.55 2.73 -8.41
N ALA A 134 -7.64 3.48 -7.78
CA ALA A 134 -6.66 4.31 -8.48
C ALA A 134 -5.71 3.50 -9.38
N ALA A 135 -5.16 2.39 -8.88
CA ALA A 135 -4.19 1.58 -9.60
C ALA A 135 -4.76 0.97 -10.89
N ARG A 136 -6.03 0.55 -10.85
CA ARG A 136 -6.73 -0.11 -11.97
C ARG A 136 -7.53 0.84 -12.86
N ALA A 137 -7.61 2.11 -12.49
CA ALA A 137 -8.35 3.12 -13.26
C ALA A 137 -7.80 3.26 -14.68
N GLU A 138 -8.69 3.46 -15.65
CA GLU A 138 -8.30 3.80 -17.02
C GLU A 138 -7.55 5.14 -17.03
N LYS A 139 -8.09 6.13 -16.30
CA LYS A 139 -7.50 7.45 -16.13
C LYS A 139 -7.41 7.79 -14.65
N ALA A 140 -6.26 8.29 -14.24
CA ALA A 140 -6.07 8.80 -12.88
C ALA A 140 -5.34 10.13 -12.95
N THR A 141 -5.96 11.16 -12.38
CA THR A 141 -5.43 12.52 -12.38
C THR A 141 -5.28 12.98 -10.94
N MET A 142 -4.06 13.30 -10.56
CA MET A 142 -3.77 13.88 -9.26
C MET A 142 -3.87 15.39 -9.32
N TYR A 143 -4.73 15.97 -8.49
CA TYR A 143 -4.88 17.41 -8.35
C TYR A 143 -4.13 17.90 -7.13
N ILE A 144 -3.32 18.95 -7.32
CA ILE A 144 -2.58 19.64 -6.25
C ILE A 144 -2.94 21.12 -6.34
N GLY A 145 -3.95 21.54 -5.58
CA GLY A 145 -4.66 22.80 -5.86
C GLY A 145 -5.10 22.85 -7.33
N ASP A 146 -4.76 23.92 -8.05
CA ASP A 146 -5.18 24.12 -9.45
C ASP A 146 -4.34 23.36 -10.50
N TYR A 147 -3.45 22.45 -10.07
CA TYR A 147 -2.57 21.69 -10.96
C TYR A 147 -3.06 20.27 -11.14
N ALA A 148 -3.29 19.86 -12.39
CA ALA A 148 -3.69 18.51 -12.76
C ALA A 148 -2.50 17.72 -13.31
N PHE A 149 -2.17 16.60 -12.67
CA PHE A 149 -1.10 15.68 -13.05
C PHE A 149 -1.71 14.36 -13.50
N GLU A 150 -1.69 14.09 -14.80
CA GLU A 150 -2.08 12.79 -15.32
C GLU A 150 -1.05 11.74 -14.90
N LEU A 151 -1.51 10.72 -14.19
CA LEU A 151 -0.68 9.56 -13.86
C LEU A 151 -0.72 8.62 -15.07
N SER A 152 0.43 8.10 -15.49
CA SER A 152 0.47 7.15 -16.60
C SER A 152 -0.01 5.76 -16.16
N SER A 153 -0.67 5.03 -17.05
CA SER A 153 -1.04 3.62 -16.82
C SER A 153 0.20 2.75 -16.60
N GLU A 154 1.27 2.97 -17.38
CA GLU A 154 2.56 2.31 -17.20
C GLU A 154 3.15 2.55 -15.80
N GLY A 155 3.05 3.78 -15.28
CA GLY A 155 3.48 4.09 -13.92
C GLY A 155 2.67 3.35 -12.87
N ARG A 156 1.34 3.26 -13.07
CA ARG A 156 0.43 2.56 -12.15
C ARG A 156 0.52 1.03 -12.24
N ASP A 157 1.20 0.46 -13.22
CA ASP A 157 1.40 -0.99 -13.30
C ASP A 157 2.13 -1.54 -12.06
N ALA A 158 3.11 -0.80 -11.53
CA ALA A 158 3.78 -1.15 -10.28
C ALA A 158 2.82 -1.17 -9.08
N TRP A 159 1.82 -0.28 -9.07
CA TRP A 159 0.78 -0.27 -8.05
C TRP A 159 -0.11 -1.50 -8.18
N GLN A 160 -0.52 -1.86 -9.40
CA GLN A 160 -1.31 -3.07 -9.64
C GLN A 160 -0.55 -4.34 -9.24
N ILE A 161 0.74 -4.43 -9.58
CA ILE A 161 1.60 -5.56 -9.20
C ILE A 161 1.69 -5.66 -7.68
N MET A 162 1.91 -4.55 -6.96
CA MET A 162 2.00 -4.56 -5.50
C MET A 162 0.72 -5.08 -4.83
N MET A 163 -0.44 -4.82 -5.44
CA MET A 163 -1.75 -5.23 -4.91
C MET A 163 -2.19 -6.62 -5.35
N ASP A 164 -1.46 -7.26 -6.27
CA ASP A 164 -1.77 -8.59 -6.79
C ASP A 164 -0.71 -9.59 -6.32
N LYS A 165 -1.09 -10.48 -5.40
CA LYS A 165 -0.19 -11.46 -4.79
C LYS A 165 0.55 -12.31 -5.83
N GLU A 166 -0.13 -12.75 -6.89
CA GLU A 166 0.47 -13.62 -7.89
C GLU A 166 1.46 -12.86 -8.77
N ARG A 167 1.09 -11.64 -9.21
CA ARG A 167 1.97 -10.78 -10.00
C ARG A 167 3.18 -10.33 -9.18
N LEU A 168 3.00 -10.04 -7.90
CA LEU A 168 4.07 -9.66 -6.98
C LEU A 168 5.07 -10.81 -6.78
N LEU A 169 4.59 -12.04 -6.56
CA LEU A 169 5.47 -13.21 -6.44
C LEU A 169 6.26 -13.46 -7.72
N LYS A 170 5.67 -13.28 -8.90
CA LYS A 170 6.35 -13.51 -10.19
C LYS A 170 7.58 -12.61 -10.41
N ILE A 171 7.63 -11.43 -9.79
CA ILE A 171 8.77 -10.49 -9.91
C ILE A 171 9.81 -10.65 -8.79
N MET A 172 9.51 -11.47 -7.78
CA MET A 172 10.45 -11.83 -6.72
C MET A 172 11.51 -12.82 -7.22
N ASP A 173 12.64 -12.87 -6.53
CA ASP A 173 13.63 -13.94 -6.77
C ASP A 173 13.14 -15.28 -6.21
N GLU A 174 13.83 -16.38 -6.57
CA GLU A 174 13.41 -17.74 -6.24
C GLU A 174 13.26 -17.98 -4.73
N GLU A 175 14.16 -17.44 -3.91
CA GLU A 175 14.10 -17.63 -2.46
C GLU A 175 12.96 -16.80 -1.87
N GLN A 176 12.77 -15.56 -2.31
CA GLN A 176 11.60 -14.76 -1.94
C GLN A 176 10.29 -15.46 -2.35
N GLN A 177 10.20 -16.06 -3.53
CA GLN A 177 9.00 -16.81 -3.94
C GLN A 177 8.70 -17.97 -2.99
N ARG A 178 9.73 -18.69 -2.52
CA ARG A 178 9.57 -19.75 -1.53
C ARG A 178 9.11 -19.20 -0.18
N GLU A 179 9.77 -18.15 0.32
CA GLU A 179 9.48 -17.56 1.62
C GLU A 179 8.09 -16.91 1.69
N TYR A 180 7.69 -16.14 0.67
CA TYR A 180 6.43 -15.41 0.68
C TYR A 180 5.25 -16.20 0.08
N GLY A 181 5.54 -17.20 -0.77
CA GLY A 181 4.55 -18.03 -1.43
C GLY A 181 4.25 -19.32 -0.67
N GLN A 182 5.28 -20.15 -0.45
CA GLN A 182 5.12 -21.51 0.10
C GLN A 182 5.24 -21.55 1.63
N TYR A 183 6.14 -20.75 2.20
CA TYR A 183 6.46 -20.78 3.63
C TYR A 183 6.28 -19.42 4.32
N PRO A 184 5.11 -18.77 4.20
CA PRO A 184 4.88 -17.46 4.77
C PRO A 184 5.07 -17.50 6.30
N HIS A 185 5.79 -16.51 6.82
CA HIS A 185 6.00 -16.36 8.26
C HIS A 185 5.29 -15.11 8.77
N GLU A 186 4.15 -15.29 9.44
CA GLU A 186 3.50 -14.19 10.15
C GLU A 186 4.28 -13.77 11.39
N ASN A 187 4.31 -12.46 11.66
CA ASN A 187 4.94 -11.91 12.84
C ASN A 187 4.37 -12.53 14.12
N ARG A 188 5.26 -13.00 15.01
CA ARG A 188 4.90 -13.73 16.23
C ARG A 188 4.01 -12.92 17.16
N GLU A 189 4.27 -11.62 17.35
CA GLU A 189 3.47 -10.76 18.22
C GLU A 189 2.07 -10.52 17.63
N LYS A 190 1.98 -10.33 16.30
CA LYS A 190 0.67 -10.21 15.63
C LYS A 190 -0.13 -11.51 15.75
N LYS A 191 0.51 -12.66 15.60
CA LYS A 191 -0.12 -13.97 15.77
C LYS A 191 -0.64 -14.15 17.20
N GLU A 192 0.13 -13.75 18.21
CA GLU A 192 -0.30 -13.79 19.61
C GLU A 192 -1.46 -12.82 19.89
N LEU A 193 -1.42 -11.59 19.35
CA LEU A 193 -2.50 -10.62 19.49
C LEU A 193 -3.80 -11.13 18.85
N ASP A 194 -3.73 -11.72 17.65
CA ASP A 194 -4.88 -12.31 16.97
C ASP A 194 -5.45 -13.50 17.76
N LEU A 195 -4.60 -14.40 18.24
CA LEU A 195 -5.01 -15.50 19.12
C LEU A 195 -5.67 -15.00 20.40
N ARG A 196 -5.15 -13.92 21.01
CA ARG A 196 -5.74 -13.31 22.21
C ARG A 196 -7.10 -12.69 21.90
N LYS A 197 -7.24 -11.97 20.78
CA LYS A 197 -8.53 -11.41 20.35
C LYS A 197 -9.56 -12.51 20.10
N LYS A 198 -9.18 -13.59 19.42
CA LYS A 198 -10.03 -14.77 19.21
C LYS A 198 -10.45 -15.43 20.52
N ARG A 199 -9.53 -15.56 21.50
CA ARG A 199 -9.86 -16.05 22.85
C ARG A 199 -10.87 -15.15 23.54
N MET A 200 -10.67 -13.84 23.56
CA MET A 200 -11.63 -12.91 24.19
C MET A 200 -13.02 -12.99 23.56
N VAL A 201 -13.11 -13.07 22.23
CA VAL A 201 -14.40 -13.23 21.52
C VAL A 201 -15.04 -14.58 21.87
N SER A 202 -14.25 -15.66 21.91
CA SER A 202 -14.73 -17.00 22.29
C SER A 202 -15.20 -17.06 23.74
N GLU A 203 -14.47 -16.45 24.67
CA GLU A 203 -14.81 -16.38 26.10
C GLU A 203 -16.07 -15.54 26.32
N ALA A 204 -16.21 -14.41 25.60
CA ALA A 204 -17.43 -13.61 25.60
C ALA A 204 -18.63 -14.39 25.04
N ALA A 205 -18.44 -15.10 23.93
CA ALA A 205 -19.48 -15.95 23.34
C ALA A 205 -19.89 -17.09 24.30
N GLU A 206 -18.94 -17.76 24.94
CA GLU A 206 -19.23 -18.81 25.92
C GLU A 206 -19.95 -18.26 27.16
N SER A 207 -19.50 -17.13 27.70
CA SER A 207 -20.14 -16.47 28.84
C SER A 207 -21.58 -16.06 28.52
N THR A 208 -21.79 -15.44 27.36
CA THR A 208 -23.13 -15.03 26.90
C THR A 208 -24.02 -16.24 26.67
N TRP A 209 -23.50 -17.31 26.05
CA TRP A 209 -24.25 -18.55 25.83
C TRP A 209 -24.74 -19.16 27.16
N LYS A 210 -23.87 -19.26 28.17
CA LYS A 210 -24.24 -19.79 29.50
C LYS A 210 -25.33 -18.98 30.19
N MET A 211 -25.46 -17.69 29.90
CA MET A 211 -26.55 -16.86 30.44
C MET A 211 -27.88 -17.17 29.78
N ILE A 212 -27.89 -17.55 28.50
CA ILE A 212 -29.11 -17.68 27.69
C ILE A 212 -29.49 -19.13 27.35
N GLU A 213 -28.62 -20.13 27.61
CA GLU A 213 -28.84 -21.52 27.13
C GLU A 213 -30.14 -22.16 27.65
N ASN A 214 -30.63 -21.68 28.80
CA ASN A 214 -31.89 -22.07 29.43
C ASN A 214 -32.96 -20.97 29.37
N SER A 215 -32.76 -19.94 28.55
CA SER A 215 -33.78 -18.92 28.30
C SER A 215 -34.90 -19.48 27.43
N ASP A 216 -36.14 -19.07 27.73
CA ASP A 216 -37.33 -19.37 26.93
C ASP A 216 -37.65 -18.25 25.92
N SER A 217 -36.81 -17.20 25.86
CA SER A 217 -36.98 -16.02 25.01
C SER A 217 -36.25 -16.18 23.67
N PRO A 218 -36.97 -16.26 22.53
CA PRO A 218 -36.35 -16.30 21.20
C PRO A 218 -35.44 -15.10 20.91
N GLU A 219 -35.77 -13.93 21.47
CA GLU A 219 -35.01 -12.69 21.30
C GLU A 219 -33.57 -12.80 21.82
N ASP A 220 -33.34 -13.57 22.90
CA ASP A 220 -32.01 -13.77 23.47
C ASP A 220 -31.10 -14.54 22.50
N PHE A 221 -31.66 -15.52 21.79
CA PHE A 221 -30.94 -16.30 20.78
C PHE A 221 -30.71 -15.51 19.49
N HIS A 222 -31.66 -14.65 19.09
CA HIS A 222 -31.46 -13.71 17.99
C HIS A 222 -30.31 -12.74 18.27
N TYR A 223 -30.30 -12.12 19.45
CA TYR A 223 -29.22 -11.24 19.88
C TYR A 223 -27.86 -11.95 19.89
N PHE A 224 -27.83 -13.19 20.41
CA PHE A 224 -26.62 -13.99 20.42
C PHE A 224 -26.06 -14.25 19.01
N LEU A 225 -26.92 -14.59 18.06
CA LEU A 225 -26.53 -14.86 16.67
C LEU A 225 -26.07 -13.61 15.93
N GLU A 226 -26.61 -12.44 16.27
CA GLU A 226 -26.17 -11.16 15.72
C GLU A 226 -24.76 -10.79 16.22
N GLN A 227 -24.50 -10.97 17.53
CA GLN A 227 -23.22 -10.60 18.14
C GLN A 227 -22.12 -11.64 17.89
N PHE A 228 -22.48 -12.93 17.79
CA PHE A 228 -21.54 -14.04 17.70
C PHE A 228 -21.90 -15.03 16.56
N PRO A 229 -22.00 -14.58 15.30
CA PRO A 229 -22.48 -15.42 14.19
C PRO A 229 -21.58 -16.63 13.89
N GLU A 230 -20.30 -16.55 14.21
CA GLU A 230 -19.30 -17.61 13.98
C GLU A 230 -19.00 -18.45 15.23
N SER A 231 -19.74 -18.24 16.33
CA SER A 231 -19.55 -18.99 17.57
C SER A 231 -19.88 -20.49 17.40
N PRO A 232 -19.17 -21.41 18.09
CA PRO A 232 -19.56 -22.82 18.13
C PRO A 232 -20.97 -23.04 18.70
N TYR A 233 -21.51 -22.07 19.45
CA TYR A 233 -22.87 -22.10 20.00
C TYR A 233 -23.92 -21.55 19.03
N ALA A 234 -23.53 -21.03 17.86
CA ALA A 234 -24.48 -20.49 16.88
C ALA A 234 -25.44 -21.57 16.34
N VAL A 235 -24.98 -22.82 16.19
CA VAL A 235 -25.85 -23.93 15.77
C VAL A 235 -26.88 -24.26 16.87
N PRO A 236 -26.48 -24.50 18.14
CA PRO A 236 -27.43 -24.63 19.25
C PRO A 236 -28.41 -23.45 19.39
N ALA A 237 -27.95 -22.21 19.26
CA ALA A 237 -28.82 -21.03 19.35
C ALA A 237 -29.91 -21.03 18.27
N LYS A 238 -29.57 -21.41 17.03
CA LYS A 238 -30.55 -21.54 15.94
C LYS A 238 -31.60 -22.62 16.18
N LEU A 239 -31.29 -23.65 16.97
CA LEU A 239 -32.23 -24.72 17.31
C LEU A 239 -33.24 -24.32 18.41
N LYS A 240 -33.02 -23.19 19.07
CA LYS A 240 -33.89 -22.64 20.12
C LYS A 240 -34.89 -21.59 19.59
N LEU A 241 -34.79 -21.24 18.31
CA LEU A 241 -35.72 -20.40 17.56
C LEU A 241 -36.77 -21.28 16.86
#